data_AF-A0A5J4P919-F1
#
_entry.id   AF-A0A5J4P919-F1
#
_cell.length_a   1.000
_cell.length_b   1.000
_cell.length_c   1.000
_cell.angle_alpha   90.00
_cell.angle_beta   90.00
_cell.angle_gamma   90.00
#
_symmetry.space_group_name_H-M   'P 1'
#
loop_
_entity.id
_entity.type
_entity.pdbx_description
1 polymer ?
#
loop_
_entity_poly.entity_id
_entity_poly.type
_entity_poly.pdbx_seq_one_letter_code
_entity_poly.pdbx_strand_id
1 'polypeptide(L)'
;MKQTRRTFFKQSLVGGAMLLGAGSLANAAILSPAKSKTLKAVNPFKLGMAGFTFVNFDLDTTLKTLERLDVHYLCIKDFHLPFKSTDDEIRAFHEKCAAHGVTGYGVGPIYMKSEKEIDDGFEYAKRVGVKLIVGVPNYELLPYVDKKVKEYDFHYAIHLHGPDIVTYPDATDVWEHTKNLDPRIGMCFDIGHDLRNNC
;
A
#
# COMPACT_ATOMS: atom_id res chain seq x y z
N MET A 1 -32.65 28.14 -6.55
CA MET A 1 -32.25 27.30 -7.69
C MET A 1 -30.96 26.58 -7.34
N LYS A 2 -30.91 25.24 -7.44
CA LYS A 2 -29.70 24.44 -7.16
C LYS A 2 -28.69 24.62 -8.31
N GLN A 3 -27.52 25.14 -8.00
CA GLN A 3 -26.38 25.20 -8.94
C GLN A 3 -25.94 23.78 -9.29
N THR A 4 -25.84 23.47 -10.58
CA THR A 4 -25.32 22.18 -11.06
C THR A 4 -24.09 22.40 -11.92
N ARG A 5 -23.23 21.37 -12.04
CA ARG A 5 -22.00 21.41 -12.86
C ARG A 5 -22.26 21.87 -14.31
N ARG A 6 -23.46 21.60 -14.86
CA ARG A 6 -23.88 22.05 -16.19
C ARG A 6 -24.16 23.55 -16.28
N THR A 7 -24.58 24.18 -15.20
CA THR A 7 -24.85 25.63 -15.15
C THR A 7 -23.55 26.43 -15.17
N PHE A 8 -22.49 25.90 -14.51
CA PHE A 8 -21.16 26.51 -14.48
C PHE A 8 -20.50 26.58 -15.87
N PHE A 9 -20.53 25.50 -16.64
CA PHE A 9 -19.94 25.46 -17.98
C PHE A 9 -20.66 26.35 -19.01
N LYS A 10 -21.96 26.59 -18.84
CA LYS A 10 -22.71 27.49 -19.72
C LYS A 10 -22.41 28.96 -19.46
N GLN A 11 -22.06 29.32 -18.21
CA GLN A 11 -21.71 30.71 -17.87
C GLN A 11 -20.29 31.08 -18.31
N SER A 12 -19.36 30.12 -18.39
CA SER A 12 -17.99 30.37 -18.84
C SER A 12 -17.83 30.53 -20.36
N LEU A 13 -18.78 30.04 -21.17
CA LEU A 13 -18.75 30.19 -22.63
C LEU A 13 -19.31 31.52 -23.16
N VAL A 14 -20.14 32.22 -22.37
CA VAL A 14 -20.74 33.52 -22.77
C VAL A 14 -19.84 34.72 -22.40
N GLY A 15 -18.89 34.55 -21.48
CA GLY A 15 -17.95 35.61 -21.08
C GLY A 15 -16.75 35.81 -22.02
N GLY A 16 -16.59 35.00 -23.08
CA GLY A 16 -15.38 34.96 -23.90
C GLY A 16 -15.41 35.74 -25.22
N ALA A 17 -16.48 36.47 -25.54
CA ALA A 17 -16.70 37.02 -26.89
C ALA A 17 -16.64 38.55 -27.03
N MET A 18 -16.03 39.28 -26.10
CA MET A 18 -15.81 40.73 -26.30
C MET A 18 -14.42 41.13 -25.85
N LEU A 19 -13.50 41.28 -26.82
CA LEU A 19 -12.53 42.37 -26.94
C LEU A 19 -11.67 42.12 -28.20
N LEU A 20 -12.22 42.53 -29.36
CA LEU A 20 -11.41 42.87 -30.52
C LEU A 20 -10.77 44.25 -30.25
N GLY A 21 -9.47 44.27 -30.01
CA GLY A 21 -8.71 45.51 -29.83
C GLY A 21 -7.23 45.26 -30.02
N ALA A 22 -6.67 45.81 -31.09
CA ALA A 22 -5.26 45.72 -31.44
C ALA A 22 -4.37 46.27 -30.30
N GLY A 23 -3.47 45.42 -29.80
CA GLY A 23 -2.47 45.78 -28.80
C GLY A 23 -1.27 44.85 -28.94
N SER A 24 -0.21 45.42 -29.52
CA SER A 24 1.19 45.01 -29.59
C SER A 24 1.60 43.66 -28.98
N LEU A 25 2.29 42.88 -29.83
CA LEU A 25 3.23 41.82 -29.48
C LEU A 25 4.23 42.29 -28.40
N ALA A 26 3.94 42.07 -27.12
CA ALA A 26 4.92 42.18 -26.04
C ALA A 26 4.40 41.54 -24.73
N ASN A 27 3.98 40.28 -24.75
CA ASN A 27 4.09 39.50 -23.52
C ASN A 27 5.48 38.87 -23.51
N ALA A 28 6.42 39.65 -22.97
CA ALA A 28 7.66 39.11 -22.44
C ALA A 28 7.30 37.87 -21.62
N ALA A 29 7.87 36.73 -21.99
CA ALA A 29 7.87 35.56 -21.13
C ALA A 29 8.53 35.99 -19.82
N ILE A 30 7.72 36.35 -18.82
CA ILE A 30 8.15 36.37 -17.44
C ILE A 30 8.46 34.91 -17.15
N LEU A 31 9.72 34.53 -17.39
CA LEU A 31 10.30 33.33 -16.82
C LEU A 31 10.06 33.48 -15.33
N SER A 32 9.05 32.76 -14.85
CA SER A 32 8.86 32.58 -13.42
C SER A 32 10.22 32.15 -12.90
N PRO A 33 10.81 32.83 -11.89
CA PRO A 33 12.08 32.39 -11.35
C PRO A 33 11.88 30.93 -10.99
N ALA A 34 12.65 30.05 -11.66
CA ALA A 34 12.59 28.63 -11.41
C ALA A 34 12.73 28.48 -9.91
N LYS A 35 11.65 28.04 -9.23
CA LYS A 35 11.70 27.78 -7.80
C LYS A 35 12.94 26.93 -7.61
N SER A 36 13.91 27.46 -6.87
CA SER A 36 15.08 26.71 -6.43
C SER A 36 14.56 25.34 -6.01
N LYS A 37 15.10 24.27 -6.62
CA LYS A 37 14.76 22.91 -6.21
C LYS A 37 15.20 22.81 -4.75
N THR A 38 14.27 23.08 -3.84
CA THR A 38 14.44 22.82 -2.42
C THR A 38 14.90 21.38 -2.32
N LEU A 39 16.05 21.16 -1.68
CA LEU A 39 16.57 19.83 -1.46
C LEU A 39 15.45 18.99 -0.84
N LYS A 40 15.14 17.85 -1.46
CA LYS A 40 14.15 16.93 -0.91
C LYS A 40 14.67 16.48 0.45
N ALA A 41 13.82 16.54 1.48
CA ALA A 41 14.15 16.02 2.79
C ALA A 41 14.47 14.51 2.69
N VAL A 42 15.48 14.06 3.43
CA VAL A 42 15.82 12.64 3.53
C VAL A 42 14.85 11.99 4.51
N ASN A 43 14.11 10.98 4.04
CA ASN A 43 13.16 10.23 4.86
C ASN A 43 13.69 8.80 5.06
N PRO A 44 13.61 8.22 6.28
CA PRO A 44 14.09 6.87 6.54
C PRO A 44 13.13 5.78 6.03
N PHE A 45 11.86 6.11 5.77
CA PHE A 45 10.86 5.19 5.28
C PHE A 45 10.84 5.13 3.75
N LYS A 46 10.37 4.00 3.22
CA LYS A 46 10.19 3.75 1.80
C LYS A 46 8.70 3.83 1.45
N LEU A 47 8.37 4.63 0.44
CA LEU A 47 7.00 4.67 -0.07
C LEU A 47 6.72 3.42 -0.90
N GLY A 48 5.63 2.73 -0.57
CA GLY A 48 5.15 1.56 -1.30
C GLY A 48 3.64 1.59 -1.50
N MET A 49 3.11 0.54 -2.12
CA MET A 49 1.69 0.35 -2.37
C MET A 49 1.17 -0.89 -1.64
N ALA A 50 0.07 -0.73 -0.90
CA ALA A 50 -0.69 -1.87 -0.39
C ALA A 50 -1.46 -2.52 -1.55
N GLY A 51 -1.31 -3.83 -1.75
CA GLY A 51 -1.88 -4.54 -2.89
C GLY A 51 -3.41 -4.44 -3.00
N PHE A 52 -4.12 -4.35 -1.87
CA PHE A 52 -5.59 -4.24 -1.85
C PHE A 52 -6.13 -2.99 -2.56
N THR A 53 -5.31 -1.94 -2.71
CA THR A 53 -5.61 -0.77 -3.57
C THR A 53 -6.02 -1.18 -4.98
N PHE A 54 -5.45 -2.28 -5.47
CA PHE A 54 -5.66 -2.80 -6.82
C PHE A 54 -6.46 -4.11 -6.84
N VAL A 55 -7.30 -4.39 -5.84
CA VAL A 55 -8.11 -5.63 -5.77
C VAL A 55 -8.99 -5.87 -7.02
N ASN A 56 -9.38 -4.80 -7.71
CA ASN A 56 -10.21 -4.86 -8.93
C ASN A 56 -9.40 -4.81 -10.24
N PHE A 57 -8.07 -4.91 -10.16
CA PHE A 57 -7.18 -4.78 -11.31
C PHE A 57 -6.16 -5.91 -11.34
N ASP A 58 -5.72 -6.27 -12.54
CA ASP A 58 -4.64 -7.23 -12.73
C ASP A 58 -3.26 -6.66 -12.33
N LEU A 59 -2.27 -7.55 -12.27
CA LEU A 59 -0.90 -7.19 -11.91
C LEU A 59 -0.27 -6.25 -12.94
N ASP A 60 -0.59 -6.38 -14.22
CA ASP A 60 -0.05 -5.51 -15.27
C ASP A 60 -0.51 -4.06 -15.13
N THR A 61 -1.79 -3.85 -14.86
CA THR A 61 -2.36 -2.52 -14.57
C THR A 61 -1.76 -1.95 -13.30
N THR A 62 -1.57 -2.80 -12.28
CA THR A 62 -0.95 -2.42 -11.01
C THR A 62 0.48 -1.90 -11.23
N LEU A 63 1.35 -2.71 -11.84
CA LEU A 63 2.77 -2.37 -12.03
C LEU A 63 2.98 -1.17 -12.95
N LYS A 64 2.23 -1.06 -14.05
CA LYS A 64 2.24 0.13 -14.91
C LYS A 64 1.81 1.39 -14.16
N THR A 65 0.90 1.27 -13.20
CA THR A 65 0.47 2.40 -12.39
C THR A 65 1.55 2.80 -11.38
N LEU A 66 2.19 1.84 -10.71
CA LEU A 66 3.31 2.09 -9.80
C LEU A 66 4.48 2.76 -10.51
N GLU A 67 4.86 2.28 -11.70
CA GLU A 67 5.91 2.87 -12.52
C GLU A 67 5.60 4.33 -12.87
N ARG A 68 4.36 4.62 -13.32
CA ARG A 68 3.93 6.00 -13.64
C ARG A 68 3.92 6.94 -12.43
N LEU A 69 3.79 6.39 -11.23
CA LEU A 69 3.77 7.13 -9.96
C LEU A 69 5.14 7.21 -9.28
N ASP A 70 6.18 6.60 -9.85
CA ASP A 70 7.51 6.52 -9.24
C ASP A 70 7.49 5.80 -7.87
N VAL A 71 6.70 4.72 -7.76
CA VAL A 71 6.58 3.88 -6.56
C VAL A 71 7.23 2.52 -6.80
N HIS A 72 8.20 2.17 -5.95
CA HIS A 72 9.10 1.03 -6.19
C HIS A 72 8.86 -0.19 -5.28
N TYR A 73 7.82 -0.18 -4.44
CA TYR A 73 7.54 -1.25 -3.50
C TYR A 73 6.06 -1.65 -3.52
N LEU A 74 5.77 -2.94 -3.57
CA LEU A 74 4.41 -3.51 -3.57
C LEU A 74 4.27 -4.54 -2.45
N CYS A 75 3.23 -4.43 -1.62
CA CYS A 75 2.82 -5.49 -0.71
C CYS A 75 1.96 -6.48 -1.48
N ILE A 76 2.43 -7.72 -1.60
CA ILE A 76 1.90 -8.72 -2.52
C ILE A 76 0.60 -9.31 -1.97
N LYS A 77 -0.46 -9.33 -2.78
CA LYS A 77 -1.72 -10.00 -2.48
C LYS A 77 -1.90 -11.27 -3.31
N ASP A 78 -2.67 -12.19 -2.75
CA ASP A 78 -3.01 -13.52 -3.27
C ASP A 78 -3.75 -13.48 -4.61
N PHE A 79 -4.51 -12.42 -4.89
CA PHE A 79 -5.13 -12.22 -6.21
C PHE A 79 -4.14 -11.78 -7.30
N HIS A 80 -2.92 -11.38 -6.94
CA HIS A 80 -1.82 -11.08 -7.88
C HIS A 80 -0.76 -12.18 -7.93
N LEU A 81 -0.52 -12.86 -6.80
CA LEU A 81 0.34 -14.03 -6.70
C LEU A 81 -0.30 -15.06 -5.75
N PRO A 82 -1.04 -16.06 -6.27
CA PRO A 82 -1.70 -17.06 -5.45
C PRO A 82 -0.74 -17.93 -4.64
N PHE A 83 -1.19 -18.41 -3.47
CA PHE A 83 -0.40 -19.30 -2.59
C PHE A 83 0.08 -20.59 -3.30
N LYS A 84 -0.75 -21.10 -4.22
CA LYS A 84 -0.49 -22.30 -5.00
C LYS A 84 0.37 -22.06 -6.23
N SER A 85 0.84 -20.83 -6.48
CA SER A 85 1.72 -20.54 -7.59
C SER A 85 2.97 -21.41 -7.53
N THR A 86 3.39 -21.91 -8.69
CA THR A 86 4.61 -22.69 -8.87
C THR A 86 5.85 -21.82 -8.76
N ASP A 87 7.03 -22.43 -8.62
CA ASP A 87 8.28 -21.69 -8.53
C ASP A 87 8.59 -20.91 -9.83
N ASP A 88 8.15 -21.43 -10.98
CA ASP A 88 8.25 -20.73 -12.27
C ASP A 88 7.32 -19.51 -12.34
N GLU A 89 6.11 -19.60 -11.79
CA GLU A 89 5.17 -18.47 -11.71
C GLU A 89 5.67 -17.40 -10.73
N ILE A 90 6.26 -17.80 -9.60
CA ILE A 90 6.89 -16.87 -8.65
C ILE A 90 8.09 -16.16 -9.30
N ARG A 91 8.92 -16.89 -10.05
CA ARG A 91 10.03 -16.30 -10.80
C ARG A 91 9.53 -15.30 -11.85
N ALA A 92 8.51 -15.66 -12.62
CA ALA A 92 7.89 -14.78 -13.61
C ALA A 92 7.26 -13.52 -12.97
N PHE A 93 6.68 -13.65 -11.77
CA PHE A 93 6.17 -12.53 -10.99
C PHE A 93 7.29 -11.54 -10.63
N HIS A 94 8.42 -12.04 -10.13
CA HIS A 94 9.58 -11.21 -9.77
C HIS A 94 10.20 -10.53 -10.99
N GLU A 95 10.36 -11.24 -12.10
CA GLU A 95 10.84 -10.68 -13.36
C GLU A 95 9.93 -9.55 -13.86
N LYS A 96 8.61 -9.74 -13.79
CA LYS A 96 7.63 -8.71 -14.15
C LYS A 96 7.72 -7.50 -13.22
N CYS A 97 7.81 -7.69 -11.91
CA CYS A 97 8.00 -6.59 -10.96
C CYS A 97 9.29 -5.80 -11.26
N ALA A 98 10.41 -6.51 -11.46
CA ALA A 98 11.70 -5.92 -11.75
C ALA A 98 11.71 -5.12 -13.06
N ALA A 99 11.00 -5.59 -14.10
CA ALA A 99 10.86 -4.88 -15.37
C ALA A 99 10.17 -3.50 -15.23
N HIS A 100 9.35 -3.31 -14.19
CA HIS A 100 8.72 -2.04 -13.84
C HIS A 100 9.44 -1.28 -12.71
N GLY A 101 10.63 -1.74 -12.30
CA GLY A 101 11.37 -1.14 -11.19
C GLY A 101 10.66 -1.27 -9.84
N VAL A 102 9.84 -2.31 -9.66
CA VAL A 102 9.07 -2.58 -8.44
C VAL A 102 9.65 -3.80 -7.72
N THR A 103 9.73 -3.73 -6.39
CA THR A 103 10.07 -4.87 -5.52
C THR A 103 8.85 -5.30 -4.71
N GLY A 104 8.48 -6.57 -4.79
CA GLY A 104 7.55 -7.17 -3.83
C GLY A 104 8.20 -7.29 -2.46
N TYR A 105 7.83 -6.46 -1.48
CA TYR A 105 8.60 -6.32 -0.23
C TYR A 105 8.10 -7.20 0.93
N GLY A 106 6.89 -7.73 0.80
CA GLY A 106 6.21 -8.55 1.80
C GLY A 106 4.90 -9.09 1.23
N VAL A 107 4.28 -10.03 1.93
CA VAL A 107 3.00 -10.64 1.53
C VAL A 107 1.90 -10.27 2.50
N GLY A 108 0.71 -9.93 1.99
CA GLY A 108 -0.51 -9.74 2.78
C GLY A 108 -1.28 -8.44 2.56
N PRO A 109 -2.30 -8.16 3.38
CA PRO A 109 -2.71 -8.93 4.56
C PRO A 109 -3.19 -10.36 4.24
N ILE A 110 -2.82 -11.33 5.07
CA ILE A 110 -3.28 -12.73 5.04
C ILE A 110 -4.04 -13.03 6.34
N TYR A 111 -5.31 -13.43 6.23
CA TYR A 111 -6.10 -13.87 7.38
C TYR A 111 -5.74 -15.32 7.73
N MET A 112 -5.59 -15.61 9.02
CA MET A 112 -5.17 -16.94 9.50
C MET A 112 -6.02 -17.39 10.70
N LYS A 113 -6.74 -18.49 10.54
CA LYS A 113 -7.71 -19.04 11.50
C LYS A 113 -7.34 -20.42 12.02
N SER A 114 -6.18 -20.95 11.63
CA SER A 114 -5.64 -22.21 12.12
C SER A 114 -4.11 -22.23 12.03
N GLU A 115 -3.46 -23.13 12.79
CA GLU A 115 -2.02 -23.37 12.66
C GLU A 115 -1.62 -23.74 11.23
N LYS A 116 -2.47 -24.49 10.52
CA LYS A 116 -2.24 -24.84 9.12
C LYS A 116 -2.19 -23.61 8.21
N GLU A 117 -3.10 -22.64 8.39
CA GLU A 117 -3.08 -21.40 7.60
C GLU A 117 -1.85 -20.53 7.90
N ILE A 118 -1.34 -20.60 9.13
CA ILE A 118 -0.07 -19.97 9.50
C ILE A 118 1.09 -20.67 8.80
N ASP A 119 1.16 -22.00 8.87
CA ASP A 119 2.19 -22.78 8.18
C ASP A 119 2.22 -22.51 6.67
N ASP A 120 1.04 -22.52 6.03
CA ASP A 120 0.90 -22.22 4.61
C ASP A 120 1.36 -20.78 4.30
N GLY A 121 1.08 -19.80 5.16
CA GLY A 121 1.51 -18.41 5.02
C GLY A 121 3.02 -18.21 5.14
N PHE A 122 3.66 -18.87 6.11
CA PHE A 122 5.11 -18.80 6.31
C PHE A 122 5.87 -19.53 5.19
N GLU A 123 5.42 -20.71 4.77
CA GLU A 123 6.03 -21.41 3.65
C GLU A 123 5.83 -20.64 2.34
N TYR A 124 4.65 -20.05 2.13
CA TYR A 124 4.41 -19.16 0.99
C TYR A 124 5.38 -17.97 0.98
N ALA A 125 5.53 -17.24 2.10
CA ALA A 125 6.46 -16.12 2.21
C ALA A 125 7.92 -16.53 1.90
N LYS A 126 8.35 -17.70 2.39
CA LYS A 126 9.66 -18.28 2.10
C LYS A 126 9.85 -18.58 0.62
N ARG A 127 8.87 -19.22 -0.04
CA ARG A 127 8.90 -19.52 -1.48
C ARG A 127 8.91 -18.25 -2.33
N VAL A 128 8.16 -17.23 -1.92
CA VAL A 128 8.17 -15.91 -2.56
C VAL A 128 9.50 -15.19 -2.34
N GLY A 129 10.25 -15.52 -1.29
CA GLY A 129 11.55 -14.92 -1.00
C GLY A 129 11.47 -13.61 -0.21
N VAL A 130 10.42 -13.42 0.59
CA VAL A 130 10.26 -12.26 1.47
C VAL A 130 10.47 -12.64 2.94
N LYS A 131 10.85 -11.66 3.76
CA LYS A 131 10.99 -11.80 5.23
C LYS A 131 9.95 -11.02 6.04
N LEU A 132 8.89 -10.54 5.38
CA LEU A 132 7.81 -9.80 6.01
C LEU A 132 6.46 -10.38 5.60
N ILE A 133 5.67 -10.76 6.60
CA ILE A 133 4.28 -11.14 6.45
C ILE A 133 3.43 -10.05 7.10
N VAL A 134 2.47 -9.50 6.36
CA VAL A 134 1.35 -8.74 6.92
C VAL A 134 0.21 -9.72 7.12
N GLY A 135 -0.28 -9.85 8.35
CA GLY A 135 -1.23 -10.90 8.70
C GLY A 135 -2.31 -10.49 9.67
N VAL A 136 -3.34 -11.32 9.77
CA VAL A 136 -4.48 -11.16 10.69
C VAL A 136 -4.78 -12.54 11.30
N PRO A 137 -3.94 -13.00 12.25
CA PRO A 137 -4.17 -14.28 12.92
C PRO A 137 -5.27 -14.11 13.98
N ASN A 138 -6.06 -15.14 14.26
CA ASN A 138 -6.88 -15.11 15.49
C ASN A 138 -5.96 -14.99 16.74
N TYR A 139 -6.43 -14.34 17.80
CA TYR A 139 -5.63 -14.08 19.01
C TYR A 139 -5.04 -15.35 19.63
N GLU A 140 -5.81 -16.44 19.68
CA GLU A 140 -5.37 -17.72 20.25
C GLU A 140 -4.20 -18.35 19.49
N LEU A 141 -3.91 -17.89 18.26
CA LEU A 141 -2.82 -18.38 17.43
C LEU A 141 -1.54 -17.56 17.55
N LEU A 142 -1.54 -16.44 18.27
CA LEU A 142 -0.34 -15.61 18.46
C LEU A 142 0.85 -16.38 19.05
N PRO A 143 0.69 -17.32 20.00
CA PRO A 143 1.80 -18.18 20.45
C PRO A 143 2.38 -19.06 19.33
N TYR A 144 1.55 -19.48 18.36
CA TYR A 144 2.01 -20.25 17.20
C TYR A 144 2.74 -19.35 16.19
N VAL A 145 2.27 -18.12 15.97
CA VAL A 145 2.98 -17.11 15.17
C VAL A 145 4.36 -16.81 15.79
N ASP A 146 4.44 -16.67 17.11
CA ASP A 146 5.69 -16.46 17.85
C ASP A 146 6.72 -17.59 17.59
N LYS A 147 6.26 -18.85 17.66
CA LYS A 147 7.09 -20.00 17.29
C LYS A 147 7.58 -19.91 15.84
N LYS A 148 6.72 -19.49 14.91
CA LYS A 148 7.02 -19.45 13.47
C LYS A 148 7.97 -18.31 13.08
N VAL A 149 7.84 -17.12 13.67
CA VAL A 149 8.81 -16.04 13.42
C VAL A 149 10.22 -16.43 13.89
N LYS A 150 10.34 -17.22 14.97
CA LYS A 150 11.61 -17.78 15.44
C LYS A 150 12.19 -18.81 14.49
N GLU A 151 11.35 -19.72 13.99
CA GLU A 151 11.73 -20.78 13.04
C GLU A 151 12.22 -20.22 11.70
N TYR A 152 11.52 -19.21 11.16
CA TYR A 152 11.77 -18.68 9.81
C TYR A 152 12.66 -17.43 9.79
N ASP A 153 12.87 -16.77 10.93
CA ASP A 153 13.53 -15.46 11.01
C ASP A 153 12.84 -14.38 10.14
N PHE A 154 11.50 -14.32 10.25
CA PHE A 154 10.66 -13.36 9.55
C PHE A 154 10.06 -12.35 10.52
N HIS A 155 9.79 -11.14 10.02
CA HIS A 155 8.93 -10.18 10.70
C HIS A 155 7.47 -10.45 10.36
N TYR A 156 6.60 -10.29 11.35
CA TYR A 156 5.16 -10.45 11.22
C TYR A 156 4.45 -9.17 11.69
N ALA A 157 3.78 -8.48 10.79
CA ALA A 157 3.09 -7.23 11.04
C ALA A 157 1.57 -7.46 11.04
N ILE A 158 0.95 -7.39 12.22
CA ILE A 158 -0.50 -7.56 12.39
C ILE A 158 -1.23 -6.33 11.85
N HIS A 159 -2.13 -6.51 10.87
CA HIS A 159 -2.94 -5.41 10.35
C HIS A 159 -4.14 -5.12 11.25
N LEU A 160 -4.25 -3.88 11.71
CA LEU A 160 -5.36 -3.37 12.53
C LEU A 160 -6.48 -2.80 11.65
N HIS A 161 -7.73 -2.82 12.14
CA HIS A 161 -8.94 -2.68 11.33
C HIS A 161 -9.94 -1.60 11.77
N GLY A 162 -9.66 -0.86 12.84
CA GLY A 162 -10.53 0.21 13.30
C GLY A 162 -11.82 -0.31 13.97
N PRO A 163 -12.81 0.58 14.18
CA PRO A 163 -13.94 0.32 15.10
C PRO A 163 -14.95 -0.73 14.64
N ASP A 164 -14.93 -1.12 13.36
CA ASP A 164 -15.95 -2.03 12.80
C ASP A 164 -15.59 -3.51 12.96
N ILE A 165 -14.35 -3.81 13.33
CA ILE A 165 -13.82 -5.17 13.45
C ILE A 165 -13.28 -5.35 14.88
N VAL A 166 -13.78 -6.37 15.57
CA VAL A 166 -13.45 -6.63 16.99
C VAL A 166 -11.98 -7.00 17.18
N THR A 167 -11.40 -7.73 16.23
CA THR A 167 -10.03 -8.23 16.31
C THR A 167 -9.05 -7.21 15.74
N TYR A 168 -8.08 -6.79 16.55
CA TYR A 168 -7.10 -5.74 16.26
C TYR A 168 -7.76 -4.42 15.82
N PRO A 169 -8.59 -3.78 16.66
CA PRO A 169 -9.25 -2.53 16.29
C PRO A 169 -8.25 -1.35 16.19
N ASP A 170 -7.18 -1.35 16.97
CA ASP A 170 -6.22 -0.24 17.04
C ASP A 170 -4.80 -0.70 17.40
N ALA A 171 -3.86 0.25 17.44
CA ALA A 171 -2.46 -0.02 17.76
C ALA A 171 -2.26 -0.45 19.23
N THR A 172 -3.10 0.02 20.15
CA THR A 172 -3.02 -0.33 21.58
C THR A 172 -3.36 -1.81 21.77
N ASP A 173 -4.42 -2.29 21.11
CA ASP A 173 -4.81 -3.70 21.15
C ASP A 173 -3.70 -4.60 20.60
N VAL A 174 -3.12 -4.27 19.44
CA VAL A 174 -2.00 -5.03 18.88
C VAL A 174 -0.81 -5.03 19.83
N TRP A 175 -0.47 -3.86 20.41
CA TRP A 175 0.63 -3.74 21.38
C TRP A 175 0.41 -4.62 22.62
N GLU A 176 -0.77 -4.56 23.24
CA GLU A 176 -1.08 -5.34 24.44
C GLU A 176 -0.98 -6.85 24.19
N HIS A 177 -1.35 -7.31 23.00
CA HIS A 177 -1.27 -8.72 22.60
C HIS A 177 0.15 -9.17 22.18
N THR A 178 1.06 -8.25 21.85
CA THR A 178 2.37 -8.59 21.27
C THR A 178 3.58 -8.17 22.12
N LYS A 179 3.43 -7.25 23.08
CA LYS A 179 4.54 -6.67 23.86
C LYS A 179 5.43 -7.66 24.61
N ASN A 180 4.91 -8.88 24.88
CA ASN A 180 5.64 -9.95 25.58
C ASN A 180 6.01 -11.13 24.66
N LEU A 181 5.74 -11.02 23.35
CA LEU A 181 6.10 -12.01 22.34
C LEU A 181 7.46 -11.67 21.72
N ASP A 182 7.89 -12.49 20.76
CA ASP A 182 9.11 -12.25 19.99
C ASP A 182 9.13 -10.84 19.34
N PRO A 183 10.24 -10.08 19.40
CA PRO A 183 10.35 -8.73 18.84
C PRO A 183 10.11 -8.62 17.33
N ARG A 184 10.11 -9.74 16.60
CA ARG A 184 9.75 -9.78 15.18
C ARG A 184 8.25 -9.69 14.93
N ILE A 185 7.41 -9.81 15.97
CA ILE A 185 5.97 -9.60 15.89
C ILE A 185 5.63 -8.16 16.28
N GLY A 186 4.92 -7.47 15.41
CA GLY A 186 4.45 -6.11 15.64
C GLY A 186 3.20 -5.82 14.83
N MET A 187 3.05 -4.57 14.39
CA MET A 187 1.85 -4.10 13.69
C MET A 187 2.16 -3.57 12.28
N CYS A 188 1.22 -3.77 11.37
CA CYS A 188 1.01 -2.92 10.20
C CYS A 188 0.13 -1.76 10.65
N PHE A 189 0.77 -0.66 11.03
CA PHE A 189 0.10 0.51 11.59
C PHE A 189 -0.72 1.25 10.53
N ASP A 190 -2.02 0.95 10.48
CA ASP A 190 -2.97 1.65 9.62
C ASP A 190 -3.45 2.93 10.31
N ILE A 191 -2.83 4.05 9.96
CA ILE A 191 -3.14 5.36 10.53
C ILE A 191 -4.60 5.80 10.33
N GLY A 192 -5.28 5.27 9.30
CA GLY A 192 -6.68 5.60 9.04
C GLY A 192 -7.61 4.85 9.96
N HIS A 193 -7.42 3.54 10.08
CA HIS A 193 -8.18 2.69 10.99
C HIS A 193 -7.96 3.07 12.46
N ASP A 194 -6.72 3.35 12.85
CA ASP A 194 -6.37 3.78 14.21
C ASP A 194 -7.04 5.10 14.58
N LEU A 195 -6.96 6.12 13.70
CA LEU A 195 -7.65 7.40 13.91
C LEU A 195 -9.17 7.24 14.03
N ARG A 196 -9.77 6.35 13.24
CA ARG A 196 -11.21 6.07 13.31
C ARG A 196 -11.63 5.42 14.64
N ASN A 197 -10.71 4.78 15.36
CA ASN A 197 -10.97 4.17 16.65
C ASN A 197 -10.78 5.14 17.84
N ASN A 198 -10.45 6.40 17.59
CA ASN A 198 -10.18 7.45 18.60
C ASN A 198 -9.05 7.10 19.59
N CYS A 199 -8.00 6.43 19.10
CA CYS A 199 -6.76 6.22 19.86
C CYS A 199 -5.82 7.43 19.82
#